data_AF-A0A5V3RMW2-F1
#
_entry.id   AF-A0A5V3RMW2-F1
#
_cell.length_a   1.000
_cell.length_b   1.000
_cell.length_c   1.000
_cell.angle_alpha   90.00
_cell.angle_beta   90.00
_cell.angle_gamma   90.00
#
_symmetry.space_group_name_H-M   'P 1'
#
loop_
_entity.id
_entity.type
_entity.pdbx_description
1 polymer ?
#
loop_
_entity_poly.entity_id
_entity_poly.type
_entity_poly.pdbx_seq_one_letter_code
_entity_poly.pdbx_strand_id
1 'polypeptide(L)'
;KNAKDMDIAKLTVDSTSIKEFGGRGISGTLMNDAGSEWKITGKNGGNPIIVRFSDYALNKTHVPVMWNGRKWLTFDTNVPIDIIAVAGQDISPDTYPLTVDVVGYQP
;
A
#
# COMPACT_ATOMS: atom_id res chain seq x y z
N LYS A 1 -13.03 -18.39 14.20
CA LYS A 1 -11.71 -18.23 13.53
C LYS A 1 -11.45 -16.73 13.46
N ASN A 2 -10.49 -16.22 14.23
CA ASN A 2 -10.03 -14.85 14.02
C ASN A 2 -9.35 -14.85 12.65
N ALA A 3 -9.96 -14.21 11.67
CA ALA A 3 -9.34 -14.06 10.36
C ALA A 3 -8.07 -13.22 10.54
N LYS A 4 -6.97 -13.66 9.94
CA LYS A 4 -5.69 -12.95 9.98
C LYS A 4 -5.51 -12.21 8.65
N ASP A 5 -4.92 -11.03 8.71
CA ASP A 5 -4.43 -10.33 7.51
C ASP A 5 -3.49 -11.28 6.74
N MET A 6 -3.55 -11.21 5.41
CA MET A 6 -2.80 -12.11 4.53
C MET A 6 -1.82 -11.30 3.69
N ASP A 7 -0.53 -11.63 3.76
CA ASP A 7 0.49 -11.05 2.88
C ASP A 7 0.23 -11.47 1.43
N ILE A 8 0.10 -10.49 0.53
CA ILE A 8 -0.19 -10.74 -0.89
C ILE A 8 0.89 -10.21 -1.83
N ALA A 9 1.69 -9.24 -1.38
CA ALA A 9 2.80 -8.69 -2.14
C ALA A 9 3.85 -8.05 -1.21
N LYS A 10 5.05 -7.83 -1.74
CA LYS A 10 6.14 -7.14 -1.06
C LYS A 10 6.71 -6.06 -1.99
N LEU A 11 6.73 -4.83 -1.49
CA LEU A 11 7.36 -3.68 -2.15
C LEU A 11 8.77 -3.49 -1.58
N THR A 12 9.79 -3.61 -2.44
CA THR A 12 11.18 -3.33 -2.11
C THR A 12 11.65 -2.12 -2.91
N VAL A 13 12.15 -1.10 -2.22
CA VAL A 13 12.67 0.13 -2.83
C VAL A 13 14.06 0.39 -2.25
N ASP A 14 15.09 0.08 -3.02
CA ASP A 14 16.49 0.25 -2.60
C ASP A 14 17.09 1.52 -3.22
N SER A 15 17.85 2.27 -2.43
CA SER A 15 18.54 3.48 -2.90
C SER A 15 19.78 3.77 -2.05
N THR A 16 20.83 4.27 -2.70
CA THR A 16 22.05 4.77 -2.05
C THR A 16 22.10 6.29 -1.99
N SER A 17 21.27 7.00 -2.76
CA SER A 17 21.30 8.45 -2.91
C SER A 17 20.16 9.17 -2.21
N ILE A 18 19.01 8.51 -2.05
CA ILE A 18 17.81 9.06 -1.40
C ILE A 18 17.54 8.21 -0.17
N LYS A 19 17.21 8.85 0.96
CA LYS A 19 16.98 8.14 2.23
C LYS A 19 15.54 7.64 2.37
N GLU A 20 14.57 8.40 1.87
CA GLU A 20 13.15 8.11 2.02
C GLU A 20 12.42 8.06 0.67
N PHE A 21 11.28 7.38 0.65
CA PHE A 21 10.36 7.42 -0.49
C PHE A 21 8.92 7.57 -0.01
N GLY A 22 8.11 8.28 -0.79
CA GLY A 22 6.66 8.27 -0.66
C GLY A 22 6.06 7.06 -1.36
N GLY A 23 5.10 6.40 -0.71
CA GLY A 23 4.37 5.25 -1.27
C GLY A 23 2.86 5.45 -1.20
N ARG A 24 2.15 5.20 -2.31
CA ARG A 24 0.68 5.27 -2.38
C ARG A 24 0.10 4.20 -3.27
N GLY A 25 -0.95 3.51 -2.81
CA GLY A 25 -1.78 2.69 -3.66
C GLY A 25 -2.52 3.53 -4.71
N ILE A 26 -2.66 2.97 -5.91
CA ILE A 26 -3.40 3.60 -7.03
C ILE A 26 -4.64 2.78 -7.33
N SER A 27 -5.79 3.42 -7.16
CA SER A 27 -7.11 2.84 -7.40
C SER A 27 -8.14 3.94 -7.59
N GLY A 28 -9.24 3.60 -8.27
CA GLY A 28 -10.45 4.44 -8.30
C GLY A 28 -11.11 4.60 -6.94
N THR A 29 -10.79 3.73 -5.97
CA THR A 29 -11.34 3.77 -4.61
C THR A 29 -10.23 3.64 -3.57
N LEU A 30 -9.83 4.77 -2.99
CA LEU A 30 -8.96 4.83 -1.82
C LEU A 30 -9.80 4.82 -0.53
N MET A 31 -9.32 4.16 0.52
CA MET A 31 -10.00 4.10 1.83
C MET A 31 -9.53 5.20 2.78
N ASN A 32 -8.42 5.88 2.45
CA ASN A 32 -7.90 7.04 3.16
C ASN A 32 -7.17 8.01 2.23
N ASP A 33 -7.01 9.27 2.68
CA ASP A 33 -6.39 10.33 1.89
C ASP A 33 -4.92 10.09 1.57
N ALA A 34 -4.24 9.32 2.43
CA ALA A 34 -2.84 9.00 2.30
C ALA A 34 -2.58 7.89 1.25
N GLY A 35 -3.63 7.22 0.77
CA GLY A 35 -3.52 6.11 -0.18
C GLY A 35 -2.82 4.88 0.39
N SER A 36 -2.80 4.70 1.71
CA SER A 36 -2.16 3.53 2.34
C SER A 36 -3.07 2.30 2.43
N GLU A 37 -4.36 2.48 2.16
CA GLU A 37 -5.37 1.44 2.06
C GLU A 37 -6.29 1.77 0.88
N TRP A 38 -6.55 0.78 0.02
CA TRP A 38 -7.30 0.96 -1.22
C TRP A 38 -7.98 -0.33 -1.65
N LYS A 39 -8.94 -0.22 -2.58
CA LYS A 39 -9.58 -1.39 -3.20
C LYS A 39 -8.89 -1.79 -4.49
N ILE A 40 -8.76 -3.09 -4.73
CA ILE A 40 -8.41 -3.66 -6.04
C ILE A 40 -9.54 -4.59 -6.49
N THR A 41 -9.85 -4.57 -7.79
CA THR A 41 -11.01 -5.29 -8.34
C THR A 41 -10.54 -6.45 -9.21
N GLY A 42 -11.08 -7.64 -8.98
CA GLY A 42 -10.77 -8.83 -9.77
C GLY A 42 -11.10 -8.63 -11.24
N LYS A 43 -10.20 -9.04 -12.14
CA LYS A 43 -10.32 -8.81 -13.59
C LYS A 43 -11.53 -9.50 -14.21
N ASN A 44 -11.92 -10.67 -13.69
CA ASN A 44 -12.92 -11.52 -14.33
C ASN A 44 -14.26 -11.48 -13.60
N GLY A 45 -14.24 -11.57 -12.27
CA GLY A 45 -15.43 -11.60 -11.42
C GLY A 45 -15.92 -10.22 -11.00
N GLY A 46 -15.07 -9.18 -11.08
CA GLY A 46 -15.44 -7.81 -10.69
C GLY A 46 -15.62 -7.61 -9.18
N ASN A 47 -15.36 -8.64 -8.37
CA ASN A 47 -15.45 -8.54 -6.91
C ASN A 47 -14.24 -7.74 -6.37
N PRO A 48 -14.46 -6.67 -5.58
CA PRO A 48 -13.37 -5.91 -5.00
C PRO A 48 -12.87 -6.54 -3.69
N ILE A 49 -11.57 -6.39 -3.43
CA ILE A 49 -10.96 -6.63 -2.12
C ILE A 49 -10.22 -5.37 -1.66
N ILE A 50 -10.13 -5.21 -0.34
CA ILE A 50 -9.40 -4.15 0.34
C ILE A 50 -7.99 -4.65 0.64
N VAL A 51 -7.01 -3.85 0.24
CA VAL A 51 -5.60 -4.07 0.49
C VAL A 51 -4.96 -2.84 1.13
N ARG A 52 -3.89 -3.04 1.89
CA ARG A 52 -3.17 -1.95 2.55
C ARG A 52 -1.71 -2.30 2.78
N PHE A 53 -0.89 -1.27 3.01
CA PHE A 53 0.42 -1.49 3.64
C PHE A 53 0.22 -2.11 5.03
N SER A 54 1.07 -3.06 5.40
CA SER A 54 0.96 -3.77 6.68
C SER A 54 1.09 -2.83 7.88
N ASP A 55 0.48 -3.17 9.02
CA ASP A 55 0.60 -2.38 10.25
C ASP A 55 2.06 -2.18 10.67
N TYR A 56 2.90 -3.19 10.45
CA TYR A 56 4.33 -3.09 10.69
C TYR A 56 4.98 -1.97 9.88
N ALA A 57 4.64 -1.87 8.59
CA ALA A 57 5.14 -0.80 7.73
C ALA A 57 4.54 0.56 8.10
N LEU A 58 3.23 0.63 8.38
CA LEU A 58 2.54 1.86 8.77
C LEU A 58 3.07 2.43 10.09
N ASN A 59 3.43 1.58 11.06
CA ASN A 59 4.03 2.03 12.32
C ASN A 59 5.46 2.57 12.15
N LYS A 60 6.07 2.39 10.98
CA LYS A 60 7.41 2.87 10.65
C LYS A 60 7.41 4.06 9.69
N THR A 61 6.25 4.57 9.30
CA THR A 61 6.19 5.75 8.44
C THR A 61 6.69 6.97 9.20
N HIS A 62 7.31 7.90 8.47
CA HIS A 62 7.63 9.22 9.00
C HIS A 62 6.40 10.13 8.98
N VAL A 63 6.59 11.40 9.36
CA VAL A 63 5.52 12.41 9.37
C VAL A 63 4.93 12.55 7.96
N PRO A 64 3.58 12.44 7.80
CA PRO A 64 2.96 12.57 6.49
C PRO A 64 3.27 13.91 5.80
N VAL A 65 3.63 13.85 4.52
CA VAL A 65 4.03 15.02 3.71
C VAL A 65 2.91 15.41 2.76
N MET A 66 2.68 16.70 2.55
CA MET A 66 1.76 17.19 1.54
C MET A 66 2.51 17.57 0.26
N TRP A 67 2.17 16.94 -0.87
CA TRP A 67 2.69 17.30 -2.18
C TRP A 67 1.54 17.58 -3.15
N ASN A 68 1.46 18.83 -3.63
CA ASN A 68 0.39 19.31 -4.53
C ASN A 68 -1.02 18.96 -4.05
N GLY A 69 -1.29 19.15 -2.76
CA GLY A 69 -2.58 18.85 -2.14
C GLY A 69 -2.86 17.37 -1.87
N ARG A 70 -1.90 16.47 -2.14
CA ARG A 70 -2.02 15.03 -1.84
C ARG A 70 -1.11 14.64 -0.67
N LYS A 71 -1.63 13.87 0.28
CA LYS A 71 -0.90 13.40 1.47
C LYS A 71 -0.07 12.14 1.19
N TRP A 72 1.22 12.14 1.39
CA TRP A 72 2.07 10.96 1.21
C TRP A 72 2.56 10.46 2.56
N LEU A 73 2.50 9.15 2.78
CA LEU A 73 3.32 8.51 3.82
C LEU A 73 4.71 8.28 3.24
N THR A 74 5.74 8.61 3.99
CA THR A 74 7.13 8.34 3.61
C THR A 74 7.70 7.20 4.44
N PHE A 75 8.57 6.42 3.81
CA PHE A 75 9.20 5.22 4.35
C PHE A 75 10.69 5.28 4.08
N ASP A 76 11.48 4.61 4.91
CA ASP A 76 12.91 4.44 4.66
C ASP A 76 13.14 3.57 3.41
N THR A 77 14.05 4.00 2.54
CA THR A 77 14.61 3.14 1.49
C THR A 77 15.39 1.97 2.10
N ASN A 78 15.56 0.89 1.35
CA ASN A 78 16.24 -0.34 1.78
C ASN A 78 15.52 -1.10 2.93
N VAL A 79 14.25 -0.76 3.18
CA VAL A 79 13.37 -1.49 4.10
C VAL A 79 12.15 -1.98 3.31
N PRO A 80 11.91 -3.30 3.19
CA PRO A 80 10.77 -3.82 2.44
C PRO A 80 9.45 -3.56 3.18
N ILE A 81 8.39 -3.34 2.40
CA ILE A 81 7.02 -3.12 2.87
C ILE A 81 6.14 -4.26 2.39
N ASP A 82 5.49 -4.96 3.32
CA ASP A 82 4.46 -5.94 2.97
C ASP A 82 3.13 -5.24 2.66
N ILE A 83 2.46 -5.71 1.62
CA ILE A 83 1.09 -5.32 1.27
C ILE A 83 0.20 -6.51 1.59
N ILE A 84 -0.84 -6.26 2.35
CA ILE A 84 -1.75 -7.27 2.87
C ILE A 84 -3.16 -7.12 2.30
N ALA A 85 -3.87 -8.23 2.18
CA ALA A 85 -5.32 -8.23 2.11
C ALA A 85 -5.90 -8.21 3.53
N VAL A 86 -6.87 -7.32 3.78
CA VAL A 86 -7.53 -7.18 5.09
C VAL A 86 -8.26 -8.48 5.46
N ALA A 87 -8.14 -8.90 6.71
CA ALA A 87 -8.80 -10.07 7.26
C ALA A 87 -10.32 -10.06 7.09
N GLY A 88 -10.92 -11.26 7.02
CA GLY A 88 -12.38 -11.43 7.08
C GLY A 88 -13.12 -11.16 5.77
N GLN A 89 -12.39 -10.83 4.70
CA GLN A 89 -12.95 -10.72 3.36
C GLN A 89 -13.16 -12.10 2.74
N ASP A 90 -14.29 -12.28 2.07
CA ASP A 90 -14.51 -13.43 1.19
C ASP A 90 -13.88 -13.14 -0.17
N ILE A 91 -12.72 -13.75 -0.43
CA ILE A 91 -11.93 -13.47 -1.64
C ILE A 91 -12.25 -14.53 -2.68
N SER A 92 -12.95 -14.12 -3.75
CA SER A 92 -13.24 -15.02 -4.87
C SER A 92 -11.95 -15.39 -5.63
N PRO A 93 -11.83 -16.61 -6.18
CA PRO A 93 -10.74 -16.95 -7.08
C PRO A 93 -10.76 -16.04 -8.32
N ASP A 94 -9.77 -15.15 -8.43
CA ASP A 94 -9.61 -14.22 -9.55
C ASP A 94 -8.16 -13.67 -9.60
N THR A 95 -7.83 -12.92 -10.63
CA THR A 95 -6.61 -12.12 -10.73
C THR A 95 -6.89 -10.68 -10.33
N TYR A 96 -6.24 -10.20 -9.28
CA TYR A 96 -6.41 -8.85 -8.75
C TYR A 96 -5.19 -7.99 -9.12
N PRO A 97 -5.34 -6.96 -9.97
CA PRO A 97 -4.24 -6.06 -10.33
C PRO A 97 -3.95 -5.13 -9.16
N LEU A 98 -2.67 -5.00 -8.81
CA LEU A 98 -2.18 -4.13 -7.76
C LEU A 98 -1.23 -3.11 -8.37
N THR A 99 -1.37 -1.84 -7.99
CA THR A 99 -0.53 -0.73 -8.48
C THR A 99 -0.20 0.21 -7.34
N VAL A 100 1.06 0.62 -7.27
CA VAL A 100 1.59 1.53 -6.26
C VAL A 100 2.43 2.59 -6.98
N ASP A 101 2.17 3.87 -6.68
CA ASP A 101 3.07 4.96 -7.03
C ASP A 101 4.17 5.08 -5.98
N VAL A 102 5.40 5.21 -6.46
CA VAL A 102 6.61 5.41 -5.65
C VAL A 102 7.31 6.69 -6.09
N VAL A 103 7.63 7.56 -5.14
CA VAL A 103 8.34 8.81 -5.40
C VAL A 103 9.49 8.97 -4.40
N GLY A 104 10.67 9.36 -4.88
CA GLY A 104 11.79 9.67 -3.98
C GLY A 104 11.48 10.91 -3.14
N TYR A 105 11.77 10.85 -1.84
CA TYR A 105 11.58 11.97 -0.92
C TYR A 105 12.91 12.35 -0.26
N GLN A 106 13.21 13.64 -0.32
CA GLN A 106 14.36 14.23 0.36
C GLN A 106 13.83 15.11 1.50
N PRO A 107 13.99 14.70 2.76
CA PRO A 107 13.59 15.50 3.93
C PRO A 107 14.44 16.76 4.09
#